data_AF-R5V5H1-F1
#
_entry.id   AF-R5V5H1-F1
#
_cell.length_a   1.000
_cell.length_b   1.000
_cell.length_c   1.000
_cell.angle_alpha   90.00
_cell.angle_beta   90.00
_cell.angle_gamma   90.00
#
_symmetry.space_group_name_H-M   'P 1'
#
loop_
_entity.id
_entity.type
_entity.pdbx_description
1 polymer ?
#
loop_
_entity_poly.entity_id
_entity_poly.type
_entity_poly.pdbx_seq_one_letter_code
_entity_poly.pdbx_strand_id
1 'polypeptide(L)'
;MERVTKKQSSEAREFAKEVLNFLHNELSDKYAFAERLVGSAQWNTILKDSKGFWDIDYQLLLTSNSEEYLKNGLKNATKIKNDFFNCLNEAFKNNKNFRVENSTTAVTLINLRDKYSYDFVIIRLFPQNKEIIRRNNKRNSSINEFTWNQLPKFNDAYKKLDKLSPFEKQDLIENYVLPRKVIEKRKNDNDPSKKSSCEVFIEEVNNYVRRKNY
;
A
#
# COMPACT_ATOMS: atom_id res chain seq x y z
N MET A 1 -16.74 6.33 -12.38
CA MET A 1 -15.85 6.27 -11.21
C MET A 1 -15.23 7.62 -11.04
N GLU A 2 -15.21 8.12 -9.81
CA GLU A 2 -14.75 9.47 -9.47
C GLU A 2 -13.29 9.40 -8.97
N ARG A 3 -12.44 10.32 -9.43
CA ARG A 3 -11.08 10.46 -8.92
C ARG A 3 -11.09 11.18 -7.57
N VAL A 4 -10.28 10.69 -6.63
CA VAL A 4 -9.95 11.43 -5.41
C VAL A 4 -8.64 12.15 -5.63
N THR A 5 -8.70 13.47 -5.68
CA THR A 5 -7.51 14.33 -5.84
C THR A 5 -6.70 14.42 -4.55
N LYS A 6 -5.44 14.85 -4.65
CA LYS A 6 -4.61 15.17 -3.46
C LYS A 6 -5.35 16.08 -2.47
N LYS A 7 -6.03 17.13 -2.94
CA LYS A 7 -6.81 18.06 -2.11
C LYS A 7 -7.96 17.35 -1.40
N GLN A 8 -8.74 16.54 -2.11
CA GLN A 8 -9.85 15.79 -1.51
C GLN A 8 -9.38 14.71 -0.52
N SER A 9 -8.19 14.15 -0.71
CA SER A 9 -7.58 13.17 0.22
C SER A 9 -6.77 13.81 1.36
N SER A 10 -6.78 15.14 1.52
CA SER A 10 -5.87 15.84 2.44
C SER A 10 -6.09 15.47 3.91
N GLU A 11 -7.33 15.50 4.38
CA GLU A 11 -7.70 15.13 5.75
C GLU A 11 -7.33 13.67 6.05
N ALA A 12 -7.58 12.74 5.13
CA ALA A 12 -7.16 11.35 5.28
C ALA A 12 -5.61 11.21 5.32
N ARG A 13 -4.88 12.02 4.57
CA ARG A 13 -3.41 12.00 4.63
C ARG A 13 -2.87 12.55 5.94
N GLU A 14 -3.53 13.56 6.49
CA GLU A 14 -3.19 14.11 7.80
C GLU A 14 -3.44 13.08 8.90
N PHE A 15 -4.62 12.47 8.90
CA PHE A 15 -4.94 11.38 9.83
C PHE A 15 -4.00 10.18 9.68
N ALA A 16 -3.57 9.84 8.45
CA ALA A 16 -2.57 8.80 8.24
C ALA A 16 -1.25 9.10 8.97
N LYS A 17 -0.81 10.37 9.01
CA LYS A 17 0.39 10.76 9.75
C LYS A 17 0.21 10.57 11.25
N GLU A 18 -0.97 10.89 11.78
CA GLU A 18 -1.29 10.65 13.20
C GLU A 18 -1.21 9.16 13.54
N VAL A 19 -1.80 8.31 12.69
CA VAL A 19 -1.74 6.85 12.84
C VAL A 19 -0.30 6.33 12.75
N LEU A 20 0.50 6.83 11.81
CA LEU A 20 1.91 6.44 11.67
C LEU A 20 2.76 6.89 12.87
N ASN A 21 2.56 8.11 13.37
CA ASN A 21 3.22 8.59 14.58
C ASN A 21 2.84 7.76 15.81
N PHE A 22 1.57 7.39 15.93
CA PHE A 22 1.11 6.48 16.97
C PHE A 22 1.83 5.13 16.88
N LEU A 23 1.89 4.51 15.69
CA LEU A 23 2.62 3.25 15.48
C LEU A 23 4.10 3.37 15.84
N HIS A 24 4.76 4.47 15.46
CA HIS A 24 6.16 4.71 15.81
C HIS A 24 6.37 4.74 17.33
N ASN A 25 5.48 5.42 18.06
CA ASN A 25 5.59 5.53 19.51
C ASN A 25 5.33 4.19 20.21
N GLU A 26 4.20 3.55 19.91
CA GLU A 26 3.75 2.33 20.59
C GLU A 26 4.60 1.09 20.29
N LEU A 27 5.32 1.09 19.17
CA LEU A 27 6.14 -0.04 18.74
C LEU A 27 7.65 0.25 18.78
N SER A 28 8.04 1.41 19.32
CA SER A 28 9.44 1.87 19.37
C SER A 28 10.38 0.91 20.12
N ASP A 29 9.86 0.17 21.09
CA ASP A 29 10.59 -0.83 21.87
C ASP A 29 10.96 -2.08 21.06
N LYS A 30 10.26 -2.34 19.94
CA LYS A 30 10.40 -3.54 19.12
C LYS A 30 10.92 -3.25 17.72
N TYR A 31 10.46 -2.16 17.12
CA TYR A 31 10.60 -1.87 15.70
C TYR A 31 11.06 -0.43 15.48
N ALA A 32 12.14 -0.29 14.71
CA ALA A 32 12.52 0.97 14.10
C ALA A 32 12.23 0.86 12.60
N PHE A 33 11.37 1.72 12.07
CA PHE A 33 10.94 1.66 10.68
C PHE A 33 10.87 3.06 10.04
N ALA A 34 10.78 3.08 8.72
CA ALA A 34 10.44 4.27 7.95
C ALA A 34 9.18 4.00 7.13
N GLU A 35 8.39 5.03 6.86
CA GLU A 35 7.20 4.93 6.04
C GLU A 35 7.44 5.41 4.61
N ARG A 36 6.71 4.80 3.65
CA ARG A 36 6.66 5.27 2.27
C ARG A 36 5.23 5.20 1.76
N LEU A 37 4.70 6.36 1.35
CA LEU A 37 3.46 6.41 0.58
C LEU A 37 3.69 5.76 -0.78
N VAL A 38 2.86 4.78 -1.13
CA VAL A 38 2.92 4.08 -2.41
C VAL A 38 1.57 4.08 -3.13
N GLY A 39 1.51 3.38 -4.26
CA GLY A 39 0.25 3.09 -4.94
C GLY A 39 -0.46 4.33 -5.48
N SER A 40 -1.78 4.25 -5.53
CA SER A 40 -2.60 5.25 -6.24
C SER A 40 -2.49 6.65 -5.62
N ALA A 41 -2.32 6.70 -4.29
CA ALA A 41 -2.20 7.96 -3.56
C ALA A 41 -0.87 8.67 -3.83
N GLN A 42 0.24 7.95 -3.99
CA GLN A 42 1.53 8.54 -4.37
C GLN A 42 1.42 9.26 -5.72
N TRP A 43 0.76 8.62 -6.68
CA TRP A 43 0.69 9.07 -8.08
C TRP A 43 -0.55 9.89 -8.42
N ASN A 44 -1.38 10.28 -7.44
CA ASN A 44 -2.62 11.02 -7.64
C ASN A 44 -3.60 10.32 -8.62
N THR A 45 -3.68 8.99 -8.55
CA THR A 45 -4.52 8.15 -9.41
C THR A 45 -5.60 7.39 -8.62
N ILE A 46 -5.97 7.87 -7.44
CA ILE A 46 -7.01 7.26 -6.62
C ILE A 46 -8.35 7.35 -7.36
N LEU A 47 -9.07 6.24 -7.43
CA LEU A 47 -10.42 6.15 -8.00
C LEU A 47 -11.34 5.50 -6.97
N LYS A 48 -12.46 6.14 -6.65
CA LYS A 48 -13.51 5.53 -5.84
C LYS A 48 -14.07 4.30 -6.55
N ASP A 49 -14.34 3.25 -5.78
CA ASP A 49 -15.08 2.10 -6.25
C ASP A 49 -16.58 2.41 -6.45
N SER A 50 -17.38 1.40 -6.80
CA SER A 50 -18.83 1.55 -7.01
C SER A 50 -19.61 1.90 -5.73
N LYS A 51 -19.05 1.67 -4.55
CA LYS A 51 -19.64 1.96 -3.24
C LYS A 51 -19.15 3.29 -2.64
N GLY A 52 -18.22 3.96 -3.34
CA GLY A 52 -17.59 5.20 -2.92
C GLY A 52 -16.33 5.01 -2.09
N PHE A 53 -15.86 3.78 -1.87
CA PHE A 53 -14.65 3.47 -1.11
C PHE A 53 -13.39 3.69 -1.93
N TRP A 54 -12.31 4.07 -1.24
CA TRP A 54 -10.98 4.26 -1.81
C TRP A 54 -9.89 4.05 -0.76
N ASP A 55 -8.66 3.89 -1.20
CA ASP A 55 -7.56 3.40 -0.38
C ASP A 55 -6.28 4.25 -0.50
N ILE A 56 -5.49 4.27 0.58
CA ILE A 56 -4.14 4.85 0.62
C ILE A 56 -3.17 3.76 1.08
N ASP A 57 -2.22 3.42 0.20
CA ASP A 57 -1.21 2.40 0.47
C ASP A 57 0.05 3.00 1.13
N TYR A 58 0.52 2.37 2.20
CA TYR A 58 1.80 2.65 2.84
C TYR A 58 2.68 1.40 2.93
N GLN A 59 3.97 1.58 2.71
CA GLN A 59 4.99 0.60 3.10
C GLN A 59 5.63 1.02 4.43
N LEU A 60 5.67 0.11 5.38
CA LEU A 60 6.43 0.22 6.63
C LEU A 60 7.73 -0.57 6.44
N LEU A 61 8.83 0.16 6.32
CA LEU A 61 10.16 -0.32 5.97
C LEU A 61 10.94 -0.59 7.26
N LEU A 62 10.93 -1.83 7.75
CA LEU A 62 11.67 -2.19 8.96
C LEU A 62 13.18 -2.02 8.75
N THR A 63 13.90 -1.58 9.78
CA THR A 63 15.35 -1.32 9.71
C THR A 63 16.15 -2.31 10.56
N SER A 64 17.46 -2.38 10.34
CA SER A 64 18.40 -3.12 11.19
C SER A 64 18.50 -2.59 12.62
N ASN A 65 17.95 -1.40 12.89
CA ASN A 65 17.92 -0.82 14.24
C ASN A 65 16.71 -1.32 15.05
N SER A 66 15.83 -2.13 14.45
CA SER A 66 14.73 -2.76 15.19
C SER A 66 15.28 -3.73 16.23
N GLU A 67 14.79 -3.66 17.45
CA GLU A 67 15.15 -4.62 18.50
C GLU A 67 14.86 -6.07 18.08
N GLU A 68 13.75 -6.31 17.37
CA GLU A 68 13.44 -7.62 16.79
C GLU A 68 14.41 -8.07 15.69
N TYR A 69 15.06 -7.13 14.99
CA TYR A 69 16.16 -7.46 14.09
C TYR A 69 17.39 -7.91 14.87
N LEU A 70 17.76 -7.18 15.94
CA LEU A 70 18.91 -7.53 16.77
C LEU A 70 18.73 -8.91 17.44
N LYS A 71 17.49 -9.23 17.86
CA LYS A 71 17.15 -10.51 18.49
C LYS A 71 17.14 -11.71 17.54
N ASN A 72 16.52 -11.57 16.37
CA ASN A 72 16.24 -12.73 15.52
C ASN A 72 16.37 -12.46 14.00
N GLY A 73 16.83 -11.28 13.60
CA GLY A 73 16.96 -10.89 12.20
C GLY A 73 15.62 -10.69 11.49
N LEU A 74 14.56 -10.32 12.23
CA LEU A 74 13.18 -10.20 11.75
C LEU A 74 12.63 -11.49 11.14
N LYS A 75 13.01 -12.67 11.66
CA LYS A 75 12.60 -13.96 11.08
C LYS A 75 11.10 -14.24 11.23
N ASN A 76 10.48 -13.79 12.32
CA ASN A 76 9.09 -14.14 12.64
C ASN A 76 8.08 -13.16 12.02
N ALA A 77 7.77 -13.34 10.74
CA ALA A 77 6.81 -12.50 10.01
C ALA A 77 5.40 -12.50 10.64
N THR A 78 4.94 -13.63 11.18
CA THR A 78 3.65 -13.72 11.88
C THR A 78 3.60 -12.82 13.10
N LYS A 79 4.60 -12.91 14.00
CA LYS A 79 4.68 -12.05 15.18
C LYS A 79 4.72 -10.58 14.78
N ILE A 80 5.59 -10.24 13.83
CA ILE A 80 5.74 -8.87 13.35
C ILE A 80 4.40 -8.32 12.86
N LYS A 81 3.70 -9.03 11.96
CA LYS A 81 2.42 -8.54 11.46
C LYS A 81 1.35 -8.44 12.55
N ASN A 82 1.33 -9.39 13.47
CA ASN A 82 0.39 -9.37 14.59
C ASN A 82 0.68 -8.22 15.57
N ASP A 83 1.94 -7.86 15.80
CA ASP A 83 2.28 -6.72 16.66
C ASP A 83 1.68 -5.41 16.10
N PHE A 84 1.84 -5.14 14.78
CA PHE A 84 1.23 -3.97 14.13
C PHE A 84 -0.31 -4.05 14.09
N PHE A 85 -0.87 -5.21 13.77
CA PHE A 85 -2.33 -5.41 13.75
C PHE A 85 -2.95 -5.19 15.14
N ASN A 86 -2.39 -5.80 16.18
CA ASN A 86 -2.90 -5.71 17.55
C ASN A 86 -2.78 -4.27 18.07
N CYS A 87 -1.67 -3.57 17.78
CA CYS A 87 -1.50 -2.17 18.14
C CYS A 87 -2.63 -1.30 17.60
N LEU A 88 -2.93 -1.39 16.29
CA LEU A 88 -4.06 -0.65 15.71
C LEU A 88 -5.40 -1.16 16.23
N ASN A 89 -5.59 -2.47 16.33
CA ASN A 89 -6.86 -3.04 16.77
C ASN A 89 -7.22 -2.58 18.18
N GLU A 90 -6.26 -2.56 19.11
CA GLU A 90 -6.48 -2.04 20.46
C GLU A 90 -6.76 -0.54 20.48
N ALA A 91 -6.06 0.25 19.65
CA ALA A 91 -6.27 1.70 19.56
C ALA A 91 -7.69 2.05 19.06
N PHE A 92 -8.22 1.25 18.12
CA PHE A 92 -9.49 1.52 17.46
C PHE A 92 -10.66 0.62 17.91
N LYS A 93 -10.46 -0.31 18.85
CA LYS A 93 -11.49 -1.32 19.25
C LYS A 93 -12.83 -0.73 19.66
N ASN A 94 -12.82 0.44 20.29
CA ASN A 94 -14.02 1.11 20.79
C ASN A 94 -14.58 2.17 19.82
N ASN A 95 -13.90 2.41 18.69
CA ASN A 95 -14.30 3.41 17.72
C ASN A 95 -15.17 2.79 16.61
N LYS A 96 -16.48 2.98 16.69
CA LYS A 96 -17.46 2.43 15.74
C LYS A 96 -17.27 2.88 14.29
N ASN A 97 -16.56 3.99 14.06
CA ASN A 97 -16.29 4.50 12.72
C ASN A 97 -15.10 3.79 12.06
N PHE A 98 -14.30 3.04 12.83
CA PHE A 98 -13.10 2.38 12.32
C PHE A 98 -13.18 0.88 12.48
N ARG A 99 -12.57 0.16 11.54
CA ARG A 99 -12.37 -1.29 11.61
C ARG A 99 -10.94 -1.62 11.22
N VAL A 100 -10.30 -2.50 11.98
CA VAL A 100 -8.97 -3.01 11.64
C VAL A 100 -9.12 -4.42 11.09
N GLU A 101 -8.47 -4.70 9.96
CA GLU A 101 -8.45 -6.01 9.33
C GLU A 101 -7.01 -6.48 9.13
N ASN A 102 -6.77 -7.76 9.41
CA ASN A 102 -5.50 -8.40 9.10
C ASN A 102 -5.62 -9.10 7.74
N SER A 103 -5.45 -8.38 6.64
CA SER A 103 -5.66 -8.92 5.28
C SER A 103 -4.54 -9.86 4.84
N THR A 104 -4.56 -10.36 3.60
CA THR A 104 -3.50 -11.24 3.08
C THR A 104 -2.13 -10.57 3.13
N THR A 105 -2.03 -9.30 2.74
CA THR A 105 -0.74 -8.63 2.53
C THR A 105 -0.57 -7.39 3.41
N ALA A 106 -1.66 -6.77 3.86
CA ALA A 106 -1.61 -5.55 4.66
C ALA A 106 -2.23 -5.75 6.05
N VAL A 107 -1.94 -4.82 6.94
CA VAL A 107 -2.82 -4.46 8.05
C VAL A 107 -3.65 -3.28 7.55
N THR A 108 -4.96 -3.45 7.51
CA THR A 108 -5.88 -2.48 6.88
C THR A 108 -6.68 -1.75 7.96
N LEU A 109 -6.60 -0.43 8.00
CA LEU A 109 -7.44 0.43 8.86
C LEU A 109 -8.52 1.09 7.99
N ILE A 110 -9.78 0.73 8.21
CA ILE A 110 -10.92 1.17 7.42
C ILE A 110 -11.67 2.24 8.19
N ASN A 111 -11.87 3.42 7.59
CA ASN A 111 -12.84 4.42 8.02
C ASN A 111 -14.18 4.14 7.33
N LEU A 112 -15.15 3.63 8.10
CA LEU A 112 -16.49 3.27 7.65
C LEU A 112 -17.38 4.50 7.40
N ARG A 113 -17.12 5.61 8.11
CA ARG A 113 -17.89 6.85 8.00
C ARG A 113 -17.57 7.57 6.69
N ASP A 114 -16.29 7.81 6.44
CA ASP A 114 -15.81 8.60 5.30
C ASP A 114 -15.43 7.73 4.10
N LYS A 115 -15.60 6.40 4.23
CA LYS A 115 -15.42 5.39 3.19
C LYS A 115 -14.03 5.43 2.56
N TYR A 116 -13.01 5.30 3.40
CA TYR A 116 -11.64 5.08 2.91
C TYR A 116 -10.88 4.10 3.80
N SER A 117 -9.76 3.58 3.32
CA SER A 117 -8.87 2.73 4.12
C SER A 117 -7.40 3.08 3.95
N TYR A 118 -6.61 2.70 4.95
CA TYR A 118 -5.16 2.68 4.90
C TYR A 118 -4.69 1.24 4.85
N ASP A 119 -3.88 0.90 3.85
CA ASP A 119 -3.24 -0.40 3.75
C ASP A 119 -1.77 -0.29 4.14
N PHE A 120 -1.42 -0.81 5.32
CA PHE A 120 -0.05 -0.84 5.82
C PHE A 120 0.59 -2.17 5.48
N VAL A 121 1.52 -2.14 4.53
CA VAL A 121 2.30 -3.30 4.10
C VAL A 121 3.67 -3.27 4.77
N ILE A 122 4.07 -4.38 5.39
CA ILE A 122 5.35 -4.46 6.10
C ILE A 122 6.42 -5.04 5.16
N ILE A 123 7.50 -4.28 4.99
CA ILE A 123 8.64 -4.60 4.14
C ILE A 123 9.86 -4.88 5.00
N ARG A 124 10.58 -5.95 4.66
CA ARG A 124 11.79 -6.33 5.38
C ARG A 124 12.98 -5.50 4.93
N LEU A 125 13.69 -4.97 5.91
CA LEU A 125 15.05 -4.45 5.84
C LEU A 125 15.26 -3.36 4.79
N PHE A 126 15.12 -2.13 5.24
CA PHE A 126 15.68 -0.96 4.57
C PHE A 126 17.22 -0.95 4.68
N PRO A 127 17.97 -0.64 3.61
CA PRO A 127 17.51 -0.16 2.30
C PRO A 127 17.27 -1.24 1.23
N GLN A 128 17.54 -2.52 1.50
CA GLN A 128 17.43 -3.58 0.48
C GLN A 128 15.98 -3.77 -0.01
N ASN A 129 15.00 -3.68 0.90
CA ASN A 129 13.55 -3.66 0.65
C ASN A 129 13.08 -4.78 -0.31
N LYS A 130 13.52 -6.02 -0.10
CA LYS A 130 13.27 -7.13 -1.05
C LYS A 130 12.12 -8.03 -0.67
N GLU A 131 11.64 -7.96 0.56
CA GLU A 131 10.65 -8.91 1.08
C GLU A 131 9.45 -8.21 1.69
N ILE A 132 8.28 -8.82 1.52
CA ILE A 132 6.98 -8.34 1.98
C ILE A 132 6.32 -9.45 2.79
N ILE A 133 5.63 -9.09 3.89
CA ILE A 133 4.84 -10.05 4.64
C ILE A 133 3.57 -10.41 3.87
N ARG A 134 3.30 -11.71 3.67
CA ARG A 134 2.02 -12.21 3.12
C ARG A 134 1.52 -13.41 3.90
N ARG A 135 0.19 -13.57 3.93
CA ARG A 135 -0.46 -14.70 4.57
C ARG A 135 -0.13 -15.98 3.81
N ASN A 136 0.24 -17.01 4.55
CA ASN A 136 0.44 -18.35 4.04
C ASN A 136 -0.90 -19.09 4.13
N ASN A 137 -1.66 -19.13 3.04
CA ASN A 137 -2.95 -19.82 2.99
C ASN A 137 -2.73 -21.35 2.95
N LYS A 138 -2.37 -21.97 4.09
CA LYS A 138 -2.60 -23.40 4.28
C LYS A 138 -4.11 -23.58 4.45
N ARG A 139 -4.75 -24.28 3.49
CA ARG A 139 -6.21 -24.36 3.32
C ARG A 139 -7.02 -24.79 4.57
N ASN A 140 -6.39 -25.27 5.64
CA ASN A 140 -7.06 -25.79 6.84
C ASN A 140 -6.48 -25.27 8.18
N SER A 141 -5.81 -24.10 8.21
CA SER A 141 -5.28 -23.54 9.47
C SER A 141 -6.18 -22.42 9.99
N SER A 142 -6.67 -22.56 11.23
CA SER A 142 -7.32 -21.47 11.98
C SER A 142 -6.33 -20.38 12.43
N ILE A 143 -5.04 -20.65 12.31
CA ILE A 143 -3.96 -19.73 12.64
C ILE A 143 -3.56 -18.99 11.35
N ASN A 144 -3.68 -17.66 11.38
CA ASN A 144 -3.14 -16.77 10.34
C ASN A 144 -1.61 -16.79 10.40
N GLU A 145 -0.99 -17.72 9.70
CA GLU A 145 0.47 -17.78 9.52
C GLU A 145 0.89 -16.81 8.40
N PHE A 146 1.97 -16.07 8.61
CA PHE A 146 2.54 -15.15 7.63
C PHE A 146 4.02 -15.45 7.35
N THR A 147 4.44 -15.22 6.11
CA THR A 147 5.82 -15.46 5.66
C THR A 147 6.38 -14.26 4.91
N TRP A 148 7.71 -14.17 4.87
CA TRP A 148 8.41 -13.25 3.99
C TRP A 148 8.37 -13.76 2.56
N ASN A 149 7.94 -12.90 1.64
CA ASN A 149 7.83 -13.20 0.21
C ASN A 149 8.64 -12.17 -0.57
N GLN A 150 9.25 -12.57 -1.68
CA GLN A 150 9.99 -11.63 -2.52
C GLN A 150 9.04 -10.58 -3.13
N LEU A 151 9.43 -9.32 -3.05
CA LEU A 151 8.76 -8.23 -3.74
C LEU A 151 9.03 -8.36 -5.25
N PRO A 152 8.01 -8.19 -6.11
CA PRO A 152 8.25 -8.18 -7.54
C PRO A 152 9.13 -6.97 -7.92
N LYS A 153 10.07 -7.17 -8.84
CA LYS A 153 10.98 -6.12 -9.30
C LYS A 153 10.26 -5.25 -10.33
N PHE A 154 9.91 -4.02 -9.96
CA PHE A 154 9.21 -3.06 -10.85
C PHE A 154 10.04 -1.80 -11.16
N ASN A 155 11.35 -1.84 -10.90
CA ASN A 155 12.19 -0.64 -10.81
C ASN A 155 12.33 0.15 -12.11
N ASP A 156 12.17 -0.46 -13.28
CA ASP A 156 12.47 0.23 -14.55
C ASP A 156 11.40 1.24 -14.95
N ALA A 157 10.12 0.98 -14.65
CA ALA A 157 9.07 1.95 -14.95
C ALA A 157 9.24 3.21 -14.10
N TYR A 158 9.49 3.07 -12.80
CA TYR A 158 9.69 4.22 -11.91
C TYR A 158 10.91 5.06 -12.32
N LYS A 159 12.03 4.43 -12.70
CA LYS A 159 13.19 5.16 -13.25
C LYS A 159 12.87 5.94 -14.52
N LYS A 160 12.00 5.41 -15.39
CA LYS A 160 11.56 6.12 -16.61
C LYS A 160 10.63 7.27 -16.27
N LEU A 161 9.70 7.05 -15.34
CA LEU A 161 8.81 8.10 -14.83
C LEU A 161 9.60 9.26 -14.24
N ASP A 162 10.66 8.99 -13.47
CA ASP A 162 11.49 10.03 -12.86
C ASP A 162 12.13 10.98 -13.88
N LYS A 163 12.38 10.49 -15.10
CA LYS A 163 12.93 11.28 -16.22
C LYS A 163 11.88 12.14 -16.94
N LEU A 164 10.60 11.97 -16.65
CA LEU A 164 9.54 12.79 -17.23
C LEU A 164 9.44 14.14 -16.50
N SER A 165 9.22 15.21 -17.27
CA SER A 165 8.89 16.53 -16.76
C SER A 165 7.53 16.54 -16.04
N PRO A 166 7.23 17.57 -15.24
CA PRO A 166 5.93 17.69 -14.57
C PRO A 166 4.74 17.66 -15.54
N PHE A 167 4.86 18.31 -16.71
CA PHE A 167 3.82 18.32 -17.73
C PHE A 167 3.59 16.92 -18.32
N GLU A 168 4.65 16.21 -18.67
CA GLU A 168 4.56 14.83 -19.18
C GLU A 168 3.99 13.86 -18.14
N LYS A 169 4.35 14.03 -16.87
CA LYS A 169 3.75 13.24 -15.78
C LYS A 169 2.25 13.50 -15.68
N GLN A 170 1.83 14.77 -15.79
CA GLN A 170 0.41 15.11 -15.78
C GLN A 170 -0.30 14.48 -16.98
N ASP A 171 0.22 14.65 -18.19
CA ASP A 171 -0.35 14.09 -19.41
C ASP A 171 -0.47 12.55 -19.34
N LEU A 172 0.59 11.85 -18.92
CA LEU A 172 0.59 10.42 -18.65
C LEU A 172 -0.55 10.02 -17.69
N ILE A 173 -0.70 10.75 -16.57
CA ILE A 173 -1.72 10.43 -15.58
C ILE A 173 -3.13 10.67 -16.11
N GLU A 174 -3.39 11.86 -16.67
CA GLU A 174 -4.72 12.29 -17.08
C GLU A 174 -5.22 11.53 -18.32
N ASN A 175 -4.35 11.33 -19.31
CA ASN A 175 -4.77 10.85 -20.63
C ASN A 175 -4.53 9.35 -20.84
N TYR A 176 -3.72 8.69 -20.00
CA TYR A 176 -3.37 7.27 -20.20
C TYR A 176 -3.66 6.41 -18.96
N VAL A 177 -3.15 6.78 -17.80
CA VAL A 177 -3.30 5.96 -16.58
C VAL A 177 -4.73 5.96 -16.07
N LEU A 178 -5.33 7.13 -15.85
CA LEU A 178 -6.67 7.23 -15.27
C LEU A 178 -7.75 6.59 -16.14
N PRO A 179 -7.83 6.85 -17.47
CA PRO A 179 -8.82 6.21 -18.33
C PRO A 179 -8.69 4.69 -18.31
N ARG A 180 -7.47 4.16 -18.36
CA ARG A 180 -7.22 2.73 -18.34
C ARG A 180 -7.58 2.09 -17.00
N LYS A 181 -7.26 2.74 -15.87
CA LYS A 181 -7.69 2.27 -14.54
C LYS A 181 -9.21 2.23 -14.41
N VAL A 182 -9.95 3.19 -14.99
CA VAL A 182 -11.42 3.16 -15.01
C VAL A 182 -11.94 1.94 -15.76
N ILE A 183 -11.33 1.59 -16.89
CA ILE A 183 -11.70 0.39 -17.66
C ILE A 183 -11.44 -0.87 -16.83
N GLU A 184 -10.23 -1.02 -16.27
CA GLU A 184 -9.87 -2.21 -15.48
C GLU A 184 -10.72 -2.35 -14.22
N LYS A 185 -11.05 -1.25 -13.53
CA LYS A 185 -11.92 -1.30 -12.35
C LYS A 185 -13.37 -1.70 -12.65
N ARG A 186 -13.83 -1.57 -13.90
CA ARG A 186 -15.17 -2.04 -14.33
C ARG A 186 -15.22 -3.54 -14.60
N LYS A 187 -14.09 -4.21 -14.79
CA LYS A 187 -14.03 -5.67 -14.97
C LYS A 187 -14.40 -6.39 -13.68
N ASN A 188 -14.95 -7.59 -13.82
CA ASN A 188 -15.25 -8.47 -12.69
C ASN A 188 -13.96 -8.84 -11.95
N ASP A 189 -13.98 -8.94 -10.62
CA ASP A 189 -12.80 -9.33 -9.83
C ASP A 189 -12.28 -10.74 -10.15
N ASN A 190 -13.14 -11.61 -10.68
CA ASN A 190 -12.78 -12.96 -11.14
C ASN A 190 -12.33 -13.01 -12.61
N ASP A 191 -12.27 -11.88 -13.31
CA ASP A 191 -11.79 -11.82 -14.68
C ASP A 191 -10.26 -12.01 -14.70
N PRO A 192 -9.73 -13.09 -15.30
CA PRO A 192 -8.28 -13.36 -15.31
C PRO A 192 -7.48 -12.33 -16.11
N SER A 193 -8.13 -11.53 -16.96
CA SER A 193 -7.51 -10.43 -17.72
C SER A 193 -7.46 -9.10 -16.95
N LYS A 194 -8.09 -9.03 -15.77
CA LYS A 194 -8.15 -7.82 -14.96
C LYS A 194 -6.76 -7.51 -14.42
N LYS A 195 -6.29 -6.29 -14.69
CA LYS A 195 -4.99 -5.80 -14.22
C LYS A 195 -5.17 -4.99 -12.94
N SER A 196 -4.23 -5.13 -12.02
CA SER A 196 -4.15 -4.29 -10.82
C SER A 196 -3.80 -2.84 -11.18
N SER A 197 -4.12 -1.92 -10.26
CA SER A 197 -3.75 -0.50 -10.39
C SER A 197 -2.24 -0.29 -10.64
N CYS A 198 -1.39 -1.12 -10.02
CA CYS A 198 0.05 -1.05 -10.16
C CYS A 198 0.50 -1.52 -11.55
N GLU A 199 -0.05 -2.62 -12.05
CA GLU A 199 0.27 -3.14 -13.39
C GLU A 199 -0.13 -2.14 -14.48
N VAL A 200 -1.33 -1.55 -14.39
CA VAL A 200 -1.78 -0.51 -15.32
C VAL A 200 -0.81 0.67 -15.33
N PHE A 201 -0.40 1.14 -14.15
CA PHE A 201 0.53 2.25 -14.02
C PHE A 201 1.87 1.93 -14.69
N ILE A 202 2.45 0.77 -14.39
CA ILE A 202 3.74 0.33 -14.94
C ILE A 202 3.68 0.21 -16.47
N GLU A 203 2.60 -0.38 -17.00
CA GLU A 203 2.43 -0.53 -18.45
C GLU A 203 2.29 0.82 -19.14
N GLU A 204 1.47 1.74 -18.61
CA GLU A 204 1.30 3.05 -19.23
C GLU A 204 2.54 3.92 -19.15
N VAL A 205 3.31 3.87 -18.05
CA VAL A 205 4.62 4.53 -18.00
C VAL A 205 5.54 4.02 -19.12
N ASN A 206 5.62 2.71 -19.30
CA ASN A 206 6.45 2.12 -20.35
C ASN A 206 5.95 2.48 -21.75
N ASN A 207 4.64 2.44 -21.99
CA ASN A 207 4.05 2.76 -23.27
C ASN A 207 4.21 4.24 -23.63
N TYR A 208 4.01 5.15 -22.67
CA TYR A 208 4.17 6.58 -22.86
C TYR A 208 5.59 6.95 -23.29
N VAL A 209 6.59 6.39 -22.59
CA VAL A 209 8.00 6.62 -22.93
C VAL A 209 8.34 6.04 -24.30
N ARG A 210 7.76 4.90 -24.69
CA ARG A 210 7.92 4.35 -26.05
C ARG A 210 7.34 5.30 -27.10
N ARG A 211 6.12 5.82 -26.88
CA ARG A 211 5.44 6.73 -27.82
C ARG A 211 6.23 8.02 -28.06
N LYS A 212 6.95 8.52 -27.06
CA LYS A 212 7.80 9.71 -27.18
C LYS A 212 9.07 9.49 -28.03
N ASN A 213 9.57 8.26 -28.07
CA ASN A 213 10.80 7.93 -28.80
C ASN A 213 10.57 7.64 -30.29
N TYR A 214 9.34 7.78 -30.77
CA TYR A 214 8.94 7.74 -32.18
C TYR A 214 8.42 9.12 -32.57
#